data_AF-A0A5J4PE41-F1
#
_entry.id   AF-A0A5J4PE41-F1
#
_cell.length_a   1.000
_cell.length_b   1.000
_cell.length_c   1.000
_cell.angle_alpha   90.00
_cell.angle_beta   90.00
_cell.angle_gamma   90.00
#
_symmetry.space_group_name_H-M   'P 1'
#
loop_
_entity.id
_entity.type
_entity.pdbx_description
1 polymer ?
#
loop_
_entity_poly.entity_id
_entity_poly.type
_entity_poly.pdbx_seq_one_letter_code
_entity_poly.pdbx_strand_id
1 'polypeptide(L)'
;EITDNGYWVLTDDDMVVDLSVMKEVQGIQVRRTTKYTNYTFDPIEPRLFRLNGSIIKDNDLYVKSDEFWAEVRQVPLTQTEDNIDLLVKRLEETPGFRYVLFGAKALIENFIETGGRHTPNRFDIGPINTMVTSNYVDGLRLRFSGRTTAQLNPHWFIGGYGAYGFKDNKWKYESNVTYAFKKREFLPWEFPKHNLSATYRYDVMSPMDKFLATDKDNVFVSWKVVPVDQMSYVRDVVLDYE
;
A
#
# COMPACT_ATOMS: atom_id res chain seq x y z
N GLU A 1 -19.36 -20.21 -24.22
CA GLU A 1 -20.72 -20.24 -24.83
C GLU A 1 -20.63 -19.93 -26.32
N ILE A 2 -21.59 -20.40 -27.13
CA ILE A 2 -21.68 -20.03 -28.56
C ILE A 2 -22.56 -18.79 -28.64
N THR A 3 -22.00 -17.70 -29.19
CA THR A 3 -22.75 -16.47 -29.41
C THR A 3 -23.70 -16.61 -30.60
N ASP A 4 -24.71 -15.74 -30.72
CA ASP A 4 -25.67 -15.73 -31.84
C ASP A 4 -25.00 -15.65 -33.22
N ASN A 5 -23.77 -15.11 -33.26
CA ASN A 5 -22.94 -14.99 -34.46
C ASN A 5 -22.06 -16.23 -34.74
N GLY A 6 -22.20 -17.31 -33.97
CA GLY A 6 -21.46 -18.57 -34.13
C GLY A 6 -20.04 -18.59 -33.54
N TYR A 7 -19.60 -17.52 -32.87
CA TYR A 7 -18.28 -17.48 -32.23
C TYR A 7 -18.30 -18.12 -30.85
N TRP A 8 -17.23 -18.85 -30.53
CA TRP A 8 -16.96 -19.37 -29.19
C TRP A 8 -16.34 -18.28 -28.32
N VAL A 9 -16.95 -18.02 -27.16
CA VAL A 9 -16.43 -17.07 -26.17
C VAL A 9 -16.26 -17.71 -24.79
N LEU A 10 -15.26 -17.22 -24.06
CA LEU A 10 -15.00 -17.59 -22.68
C LEU A 10 -15.98 -16.86 -21.78
N THR A 11 -16.98 -17.53 -21.24
CA THR A 11 -17.93 -16.88 -20.32
C THR A 11 -17.44 -16.96 -18.88
N ASP A 12 -16.87 -18.11 -18.53
CA ASP A 12 -16.50 -18.46 -17.16
C ASP A 12 -15.06 -18.95 -17.13
N ASP A 13 -14.24 -18.30 -16.31
CA ASP A 13 -12.87 -18.72 -16.00
C ASP A 13 -12.78 -18.97 -14.49
N ASP A 14 -12.71 -20.24 -14.08
CA ASP A 14 -12.50 -20.65 -12.69
C ASP A 14 -11.08 -21.19 -12.52
N MET A 15 -10.25 -20.40 -11.85
CA MET A 15 -8.86 -20.72 -11.58
C MET A 15 -8.69 -21.10 -10.11
N VAL A 16 -8.18 -22.29 -9.84
CA VAL A 16 -7.81 -22.75 -8.49
C VAL A 16 -6.30 -22.97 -8.42
N VAL A 17 -5.66 -22.39 -7.42
CA VAL A 17 -4.23 -22.52 -7.14
C VAL A 17 -4.05 -22.99 -5.72
N ASP A 18 -3.41 -24.16 -5.55
CA ASP A 18 -3.02 -24.68 -4.24
C ASP A 18 -1.54 -24.36 -3.99
N LEU A 19 -1.28 -23.57 -2.96
CA LEU A 19 0.05 -23.15 -2.53
C LEU A 19 0.46 -23.95 -1.28
N SER A 20 1.49 -24.77 -1.39
CA SER A 20 2.11 -25.44 -0.23
C SER A 20 3.53 -24.90 -0.05
N VAL A 21 3.77 -24.23 1.09
CA VAL A 21 5.07 -23.62 1.42
C VAL A 21 6.00 -24.64 2.09
N MET A 22 5.45 -25.55 2.89
CA MET A 22 6.15 -26.65 3.57
C MET A 22 5.23 -27.87 3.64
N LYS A 23 5.80 -29.09 3.64
CA LYS A 23 5.00 -30.34 3.66
C LYS A 23 4.18 -30.48 4.95
N GLU A 24 4.63 -29.88 6.04
CA GLU A 24 4.03 -29.97 7.38
C GLU A 24 2.97 -28.89 7.65
N VAL A 25 2.86 -27.86 6.80
CA VAL A 25 1.89 -26.77 6.96
C VAL A 25 0.74 -26.96 5.97
N GLN A 26 -0.49 -26.83 6.43
CA GLN A 26 -1.68 -26.89 5.59
C GLN A 26 -1.58 -25.82 4.48
N GLY A 27 -1.75 -26.23 3.22
CA GLY A 27 -1.61 -25.34 2.07
C GLY A 27 -2.69 -24.25 2.01
N ILE A 28 -2.41 -23.17 1.30
CA ILE A 28 -3.36 -22.09 1.01
C ILE A 28 -3.98 -22.36 -0.35
N GLN A 29 -5.31 -22.43 -0.43
CA GLN A 29 -6.03 -22.49 -1.69
C GLN A 29 -6.51 -21.09 -2.08
N VAL A 30 -6.17 -20.67 -3.30
CA VAL A 30 -6.66 -19.43 -3.91
C VAL A 30 -7.55 -19.81 -5.08
N ARG A 31 -8.84 -19.42 -5.03
CA ARG A 31 -9.77 -19.56 -6.15
C ARG A 31 -10.09 -18.18 -6.71
N ARG A 32 -10.05 -18.04 -8.04
CA ARG A 32 -10.45 -16.83 -8.76
C ARG A 32 -11.46 -17.21 -9.84
N THR A 33 -12.67 -16.69 -9.69
CA THR A 33 -13.73 -16.82 -10.69
C THR A 33 -13.87 -15.51 -11.45
N THR A 34 -13.60 -15.53 -12.76
CA THR A 34 -13.82 -14.39 -13.66
C THR A 34 -14.98 -14.70 -14.58
N LYS A 35 -15.97 -13.79 -14.61
CA LYS A 35 -17.11 -13.87 -15.51
C LYS A 35 -17.00 -12.77 -16.55
N TYR A 36 -17.19 -13.14 -17.81
CA TYR A 36 -17.18 -12.22 -18.93
C TYR A 36 -18.59 -12.14 -19.53
N THR A 37 -19.12 -10.94 -19.62
CA THR A 37 -20.45 -10.65 -20.16
C THR A 37 -20.38 -9.54 -21.21
N ASN A 38 -21.43 -9.40 -22.02
CA ASN A 38 -21.57 -8.33 -23.02
C ASN A 38 -20.43 -8.30 -24.08
N TYR A 39 -20.17 -9.45 -24.70
CA TYR A 39 -19.25 -9.53 -25.84
C TYR A 39 -19.77 -8.72 -27.04
N THR A 40 -18.96 -7.80 -27.57
CA THR A 40 -19.15 -7.21 -28.90
C THR A 40 -18.02 -7.66 -29.83
N PHE A 41 -18.38 -7.95 -31.08
CA PHE A 41 -17.45 -8.30 -32.15
C PHE A 41 -17.39 -7.22 -33.23
N ASP A 42 -17.89 -6.02 -32.92
CA ASP A 42 -17.82 -4.90 -33.84
C ASP A 42 -16.35 -4.55 -34.10
N PRO A 43 -15.96 -4.31 -35.37
CA PRO A 43 -14.58 -4.01 -35.71
C PRO A 43 -14.14 -2.72 -34.99
N ILE A 44 -13.14 -2.85 -34.11
CA ILE A 44 -12.57 -1.72 -33.39
C ILE A 44 -11.69 -0.92 -34.37
N GLU A 45 -11.93 0.39 -34.45
CA GLU A 45 -11.20 1.26 -35.38
C GLU A 45 -9.68 1.21 -35.11
N PRO A 46 -8.82 0.88 -36.10
CA PRO A 46 -7.36 0.74 -35.89
C PRO A 46 -6.67 1.97 -35.31
N ARG A 47 -7.28 3.15 -35.48
CA ARG A 47 -6.79 4.42 -34.94
C ARG A 47 -6.82 4.45 -33.40
N LEU A 48 -7.73 3.72 -32.76
CA LEU A 48 -7.85 3.66 -31.30
C LEU A 48 -6.64 2.99 -30.64
N PHE A 49 -5.98 2.06 -31.33
CA PHE A 49 -4.76 1.40 -30.85
C PHE A 49 -3.49 2.22 -31.04
N ARG A 50 -3.54 3.35 -31.76
CA ARG A 50 -2.38 4.24 -31.98
C ARG A 50 -2.13 5.20 -30.82
N LEU A 51 -3.13 5.39 -29.97
CA LEU A 51 -3.06 6.27 -28.81
C LEU A 51 -3.04 5.38 -27.56
N ASN A 52 -2.05 5.56 -26.69
CA ASN A 52 -2.17 5.09 -25.32
C ASN A 52 -3.28 5.94 -24.68
N GLY A 53 -4.49 5.39 -24.59
CA GLY A 53 -5.59 6.04 -23.89
C GLY A 53 -5.16 6.34 -22.45
N SER A 54 -5.49 7.52 -21.94
CA SER A 54 -5.39 7.77 -20.51
C SER A 54 -6.32 6.78 -19.83
N ILE A 55 -5.80 5.92 -18.96
CA ILE A 55 -6.63 5.08 -18.11
C ILE A 55 -7.48 6.05 -17.28
N ILE A 56 -8.76 6.16 -17.60
CA ILE A 56 -9.72 6.91 -16.81
C ILE A 56 -10.09 5.97 -15.68
N LYS A 57 -9.41 6.13 -14.54
CA LYS A 57 -9.87 5.53 -13.29
C LYS A 57 -10.88 6.49 -12.69
N ASP A 58 -12.04 5.98 -12.32
CA ASP A 58 -12.98 6.76 -11.52
C ASP A 58 -12.34 7.08 -10.17
N ASN A 59 -12.69 8.26 -9.65
CA ASN A 59 -12.11 8.82 -8.42
C ASN A 59 -12.52 8.06 -7.13
N ASP A 60 -13.07 6.86 -7.24
CA ASP A 60 -13.57 6.07 -6.11
C ASP A 60 -13.52 4.56 -6.40
N LEU A 61 -12.69 4.13 -7.37
CA LEU A 61 -12.68 2.75 -7.87
C LEU A 61 -12.47 1.70 -6.77
N TYR A 62 -11.70 2.04 -5.73
CA TYR A 62 -11.35 1.14 -4.62
C TYR A 62 -12.20 1.38 -3.36
N VAL A 63 -13.03 2.43 -3.32
CA VAL A 63 -13.85 2.80 -2.17
C VAL A 63 -15.32 2.76 -2.57
N LYS A 64 -15.82 1.54 -2.83
CA LYS A 64 -17.22 1.28 -3.17
C LYS A 64 -17.92 0.61 -1.98
N SER A 65 -19.20 0.89 -1.83
CA SER A 65 -20.00 0.35 -0.73
C SER A 65 -20.31 -1.14 -0.94
N ASP A 66 -20.66 -1.83 0.15
CA ASP A 66 -21.02 -3.25 0.10
C ASP A 66 -22.25 -3.47 -0.80
N GLU A 67 -23.19 -2.52 -0.84
CA GLU A 67 -24.37 -2.56 -1.72
C GLU A 67 -23.98 -2.46 -3.19
N PHE A 68 -23.02 -1.59 -3.54
CA PHE A 68 -22.51 -1.50 -4.91
C PHE A 68 -21.89 -2.83 -5.35
N TRP A 69 -21.08 -3.45 -4.49
CA TRP A 69 -20.50 -4.75 -4.81
C TRP A 69 -21.56 -5.85 -4.90
N ALA A 70 -22.61 -5.81 -4.07
CA ALA A 70 -23.71 -6.77 -4.16
C ALA A 70 -24.50 -6.65 -5.48
N GLU A 71 -24.68 -5.43 -6.00
CA GLU A 71 -25.38 -5.17 -7.26
C GLU A 71 -24.54 -5.57 -8.49
N VAL A 72 -23.25 -5.21 -8.50
CA VAL A 72 -22.38 -5.39 -9.67
C VAL A 72 -21.78 -6.81 -9.76
N ARG A 73 -21.68 -7.52 -8.63
CA ARG A 73 -21.05 -8.85 -8.58
C ARG A 73 -21.91 -9.89 -9.32
N GLN A 74 -21.34 -10.45 -10.39
CA GLN A 74 -22.01 -11.41 -11.26
C GLN A 74 -22.16 -12.82 -10.64
N VAL A 75 -21.32 -13.17 -9.66
CA VAL A 75 -21.36 -14.46 -8.94
C VAL A 75 -21.62 -14.18 -7.46
N PRO A 76 -22.76 -14.63 -6.88
CA PRO A 76 -22.99 -14.43 -5.46
C PRO A 76 -21.93 -15.17 -4.64
N LEU A 77 -21.58 -14.59 -3.49
CA LEU A 77 -20.68 -15.24 -2.54
C LEU A 77 -21.35 -16.52 -2.00
N THR A 78 -20.57 -17.56 -1.79
CA THR A 78 -21.03 -18.72 -1.04
C THR A 78 -21.32 -18.33 0.41
N GLN A 79 -22.14 -19.12 1.12
CA GLN A 79 -22.44 -18.84 2.53
C GLN A 79 -21.17 -18.72 3.38
N THR A 80 -20.13 -19.48 3.07
CA THR A 80 -18.86 -19.40 3.81
C THR A 80 -18.13 -18.09 3.53
N GLU A 81 -18.07 -17.66 2.27
CA GLU A 81 -17.42 -16.40 1.86
C GLU A 81 -18.15 -15.16 2.39
N ASP A 82 -19.49 -15.17 2.35
CA ASP A 82 -20.32 -14.09 2.91
C ASP A 82 -20.14 -13.96 4.43
N ASN A 83 -19.90 -15.07 5.12
CA ASN A 83 -19.66 -15.09 6.56
C ASN A 83 -18.21 -14.73 6.95
N ILE A 84 -17.27 -14.57 6.01
CA ILE A 84 -15.89 -14.17 6.34
C ILE A 84 -15.86 -12.79 7.00
N ASP A 85 -16.66 -11.84 6.52
CA ASP A 85 -16.72 -10.50 7.12
C ASP A 85 -17.25 -10.54 8.55
N LEU A 86 -18.24 -11.40 8.80
CA LEU A 86 -18.78 -11.65 10.15
C LEU A 86 -17.75 -12.37 11.04
N LEU A 87 -16.96 -13.28 10.49
CA LEU A 87 -15.88 -13.95 11.20
C LEU A 87 -14.79 -12.94 11.61
N VAL A 88 -14.34 -12.09 10.68
CA VAL A 88 -13.36 -11.03 10.96
C VAL A 88 -13.89 -10.07 12.03
N LYS A 89 -15.15 -9.65 11.95
CA LYS A 89 -15.79 -8.81 12.99
C LYS A 89 -15.78 -9.48 14.37
N ARG A 90 -16.18 -10.76 14.45
CA ARG A 90 -16.17 -11.50 15.73
C ARG A 90 -14.77 -11.65 16.30
N LEU A 91 -13.77 -11.83 15.44
CA LEU A 91 -12.37 -11.85 15.83
C LEU A 91 -11.90 -10.47 16.35
N GLU A 92 -12.30 -9.38 15.69
CA GLU A 92 -12.03 -8.00 16.15
C GLU A 92 -12.68 -7.66 17.50
N GLU A 93 -13.88 -8.18 17.75
CA GLU A 93 -14.64 -7.97 18.98
C GLU A 93 -14.15 -8.86 20.15
N THR A 94 -13.37 -9.91 19.86
CA THR A 94 -12.85 -10.80 20.90
C THR A 94 -11.74 -10.09 21.71
N PRO A 95 -11.90 -9.94 23.04
CA PRO A 95 -10.90 -9.27 23.87
C PRO A 95 -9.57 -10.02 23.83
N GLY A 96 -8.49 -9.32 23.49
CA GLY A 96 -7.14 -9.88 23.29
C GLY A 96 -6.80 -10.10 21.81
N PHE A 97 -7.69 -10.72 21.03
CA PHE A 97 -7.45 -10.95 19.60
C PHE A 97 -7.43 -9.64 18.80
N ARG A 98 -8.16 -8.60 19.25
CA ARG A 98 -8.07 -7.23 18.72
C ARG A 98 -6.64 -6.71 18.60
N TYR A 99 -5.80 -6.93 19.63
CA TYR A 99 -4.41 -6.44 19.63
C TYR A 99 -3.52 -7.28 18.73
N VAL A 100 -3.77 -8.58 18.65
CA VAL A 100 -3.08 -9.49 17.73
C VAL A 100 -3.38 -9.12 16.30
N LEU A 101 -4.66 -8.91 15.96
CA LEU A 101 -5.07 -8.51 14.62
C LEU A 101 -4.54 -7.12 14.28
N PHE A 102 -4.59 -6.17 15.21
CA PHE A 102 -3.99 -4.85 15.03
C PHE A 102 -2.49 -4.94 14.73
N GLY A 103 -1.74 -5.74 15.51
CA GLY A 103 -0.31 -5.95 15.28
C GLY A 103 -0.03 -6.65 13.94
N ALA A 104 -0.84 -7.64 13.57
CA ALA A 104 -0.72 -8.34 12.29
C ALA A 104 -1.03 -7.42 11.11
N LYS A 105 -2.14 -6.66 11.16
CA LYS A 105 -2.49 -5.65 10.15
C LYS A 105 -1.36 -4.62 10.02
N ALA A 106 -0.89 -4.07 11.13
CA ALA A 106 0.21 -3.09 11.16
C ALA A 106 1.53 -3.64 10.55
N LEU A 107 1.83 -4.93 10.75
CA LEU A 107 3.00 -5.59 10.15
C LEU A 107 2.83 -5.88 8.66
N ILE A 108 1.64 -6.32 8.22
CA ILE A 108 1.35 -6.68 6.83
C ILE A 108 1.17 -5.42 5.97
N GLU A 109 0.32 -4.49 6.41
CA GLU A 109 -0.03 -3.26 5.70
C GLU A 109 1.07 -2.19 5.83
N ASN A 110 2.03 -2.38 6.74
CA ASN A 110 3.13 -1.46 7.06
C ASN A 110 2.72 -0.05 7.54
N PHE A 111 1.46 0.33 7.44
CA PHE A 111 0.93 1.60 7.92
C PHE A 111 -0.26 1.34 8.85
N ILE A 112 -0.34 2.12 9.93
CA ILE A 112 -1.51 2.19 10.79
C ILE A 112 -2.31 3.40 10.31
N GLU A 113 -3.40 3.12 9.62
CA GLU A 113 -4.40 4.11 9.27
C GLU A 113 -5.09 4.63 10.53
N THR A 114 -5.17 5.96 10.71
CA THR A 114 -5.90 6.54 11.87
C THR A 114 -7.41 6.62 11.65
N GLY A 115 -7.88 6.33 10.43
CA GLY A 115 -9.29 6.19 10.11
C GLY A 115 -9.84 4.82 10.52
N GLY A 116 -11.06 4.79 11.03
CA GLY A 116 -11.84 3.58 11.20
C GLY A 116 -12.77 3.36 10.01
N ARG A 117 -13.56 2.28 10.05
CA ARG A 117 -14.50 1.90 8.97
C ARG A 117 -15.53 2.98 8.59
N HIS A 118 -15.76 3.98 9.45
CA HIS A 118 -16.70 5.08 9.25
C HIS A 118 -16.09 6.48 9.41
N THR A 119 -14.80 6.58 9.74
CA THR A 119 -14.10 7.85 9.88
C THR A 119 -13.01 7.92 8.85
N PRO A 120 -13.04 8.93 7.97
CA PRO A 120 -12.16 8.89 6.84
C PRO A 120 -10.74 9.21 7.32
N ASN A 121 -9.80 8.36 6.95
CA ASN A 121 -8.43 8.38 7.43
C ASN A 121 -7.75 9.68 6.99
N ARG A 122 -7.32 10.53 7.94
CA ARG A 122 -6.66 11.82 7.66
C ARG A 122 -5.14 11.77 7.84
N PHE A 123 -4.64 10.74 8.53
CA PHE A 123 -3.26 10.63 8.94
C PHE A 123 -2.84 9.16 9.04
N ASP A 124 -1.75 8.79 8.39
CA ASP A 124 -1.16 7.45 8.52
C ASP A 124 0.04 7.53 9.46
N ILE A 125 0.13 6.59 10.39
CA ILE A 125 1.33 6.36 11.19
C ILE A 125 2.07 5.19 10.58
N GLY A 126 3.33 5.40 10.19
CA GLY A 126 4.15 4.36 9.58
C GLY A 126 5.19 4.92 8.63
N PRO A 127 6.10 4.09 8.09
CA PRO A 127 6.03 2.63 8.10
C PRO A 127 6.40 1.97 9.45
N ILE A 128 5.65 0.95 9.90
CA ILE A 128 5.88 0.26 11.19
C ILE A 128 7.20 -0.49 11.22
N ASN A 129 7.60 -1.09 10.11
CA ASN A 129 8.91 -1.73 9.94
C ASN A 129 10.10 -0.76 10.10
N THR A 130 9.88 0.55 10.15
CA THR A 130 10.95 1.55 10.39
C THR A 130 11.01 2.06 11.83
N MET A 131 10.03 1.72 12.68
CA MET A 131 9.90 2.33 14.00
C MET A 131 11.00 1.91 14.99
N VAL A 132 11.47 0.67 14.91
CA VAL A 132 12.51 0.15 15.80
C VAL A 132 13.58 -0.50 14.94
N THR A 133 14.76 0.12 14.93
CA THR A 133 15.90 -0.36 14.14
C THR A 133 17.19 -0.28 14.94
N SER A 134 18.25 -0.87 14.37
CA SER A 134 19.59 -0.73 14.92
C SER A 134 20.60 -0.47 13.81
N ASN A 135 21.53 0.44 14.05
CA ASN A 135 22.66 0.68 13.15
C ASN A 135 23.94 1.01 13.94
N TYR A 136 25.09 1.05 13.23
CA TYR A 136 26.39 1.21 13.86
C TYR A 136 26.56 2.54 14.61
N VAL A 137 26.00 3.64 14.10
CA VAL A 137 26.12 4.99 14.68
C VAL A 137 25.12 5.21 15.81
N ASP A 138 23.85 4.90 15.55
CA ASP A 138 22.71 5.15 16.45
C ASP A 138 22.58 4.10 17.55
N GLY A 139 23.17 2.91 17.37
CA GLY A 139 22.86 1.76 18.20
C GLY A 139 21.39 1.43 18.05
N LEU A 140 20.62 1.44 19.14
CA LEU A 140 19.15 1.40 19.08
C LEU A 140 18.62 2.73 18.52
N ARG A 141 17.79 2.66 17.49
CA ARG A 141 17.11 3.79 16.86
C ARG A 141 15.61 3.60 16.97
N LEU A 142 14.94 4.59 17.58
CA LEU A 142 13.49 4.68 17.60
C LEU A 142 13.05 5.79 16.65
N ARG A 143 12.15 5.46 15.73
CA ARG A 143 11.61 6.39 14.72
C ARG A 143 10.10 6.44 14.84
N PHE A 144 9.57 7.66 14.81
CA PHE A 144 8.15 7.92 14.66
C PHE A 144 7.93 8.60 13.32
N SER A 145 7.14 7.97 12.46
CA SER A 145 6.87 8.41 11.10
C SER A 145 5.37 8.61 10.92
N GLY A 146 4.99 9.62 10.15
CA GLY A 146 3.61 9.78 9.75
C GLY A 146 3.44 10.69 8.55
N ARG A 147 2.28 10.59 7.92
CA ARG A 147 1.90 11.38 6.74
C ARG A 147 0.42 11.69 6.73
N THR A 148 0.04 12.81 6.13
CA THR A 148 -1.36 13.14 5.88
C THR A 148 -1.86 12.44 4.62
N THR A 149 -3.15 12.16 4.59
CA THR A 149 -3.84 11.58 3.44
C THR A 149 -4.64 12.65 2.69
N ALA A 150 -5.15 12.30 1.50
CA ALA A 150 -5.95 13.21 0.68
C ALA A 150 -7.29 13.59 1.34
N GLN A 151 -7.73 12.85 2.35
CA GLN A 151 -8.93 13.18 3.13
C GLN A 151 -8.77 14.47 3.95
N LEU A 152 -7.54 14.80 4.37
CA LEU A 152 -7.27 16.08 5.03
C LEU A 152 -7.33 17.22 4.02
N ASN A 153 -6.63 17.06 2.90
CA ASN A 153 -6.68 17.97 1.77
C ASN A 153 -6.28 17.22 0.49
N PRO A 154 -7.08 17.28 -0.59
CA PRO A 154 -6.79 16.53 -1.81
C PRO A 154 -5.60 17.07 -2.62
N HIS A 155 -5.04 18.22 -2.24
CA HIS A 155 -3.88 18.84 -2.90
C HIS A 155 -2.64 18.91 -2.00
N TRP A 156 -2.80 18.95 -0.68
CA TRP A 156 -1.67 19.12 0.25
C TRP A 156 -1.38 17.85 1.02
N PHE A 157 -0.15 17.36 0.87
CA PHE A 157 0.36 16.18 1.55
C PHE A 157 1.58 16.58 2.36
N ILE A 158 1.53 16.35 3.66
CA ILE A 158 2.62 16.62 4.59
C ILE A 158 3.01 15.30 5.22
N GLY A 159 4.30 14.99 5.21
CA GLY A 159 4.83 13.80 5.83
C GLY A 159 6.17 14.05 6.46
N GLY A 160 6.62 13.08 7.24
CA GLY A 160 7.93 13.14 7.85
C GLY A 160 8.15 12.08 8.89
N TYR A 161 9.33 12.11 9.47
CA TYR A 161 9.66 11.30 10.63
C TYR A 161 10.62 12.04 11.56
N GLY A 162 10.57 11.66 12.83
CA GLY A 162 11.57 11.98 13.83
C GLY A 162 12.15 10.69 14.40
N ALA A 163 13.47 10.59 14.44
CA ALA A 163 14.19 9.45 14.98
C ALA A 163 15.20 9.88 16.05
N TYR A 164 15.40 9.03 17.05
CA TYR A 164 16.38 9.21 18.11
C TYR A 164 17.29 7.99 18.22
N GLY A 165 18.60 8.21 18.16
CA GLY A 165 19.62 7.19 18.39
C GLY A 165 20.11 7.22 19.83
N PHE A 166 20.09 6.08 20.52
CA PHE A 166 20.50 5.98 21.92
C PHE A 166 22.02 5.93 22.11
N LYS A 167 22.78 5.51 21.08
CA LYS A 167 24.24 5.45 21.14
C LYS A 167 24.87 6.81 20.88
N ASP A 168 24.35 7.57 19.92
CA ASP A 168 24.88 8.89 19.55
C ASP A 168 24.16 10.06 20.24
N ASN A 169 23.01 9.79 20.89
CA ASN A 169 22.17 10.75 21.60
C ASN A 169 21.75 11.95 20.73
N LYS A 170 21.47 11.70 19.44
CA LYS A 170 21.07 12.76 18.50
C LYS A 170 19.72 12.46 17.84
N TRP A 171 18.97 13.54 17.70
CA TRP A 171 17.75 13.59 16.91
C TRP A 171 18.06 13.68 15.41
N LYS A 172 17.30 12.93 14.64
CA LYS A 172 17.32 12.85 13.18
C LYS A 172 15.89 13.03 12.69
N TYR A 173 15.70 13.66 11.55
CA TYR A 173 14.35 13.98 11.10
C TYR A 173 14.29 14.24 9.61
N GLU A 174 13.10 14.06 9.07
CA GLU A 174 12.76 14.38 7.68
C GLU A 174 11.38 15.01 7.66
N SER A 175 11.22 16.04 6.84
CA SER A 175 9.93 16.62 6.51
C SER A 175 9.77 16.70 5.00
N ASN A 176 8.60 16.32 4.53
CA ASN A 176 8.18 16.41 3.14
C ASN A 176 6.88 17.20 3.06
N VAL A 177 6.82 18.13 2.12
CA VAL A 177 5.60 18.83 1.74
C VAL A 177 5.42 18.65 0.25
N THR A 178 4.30 18.07 -0.15
CA THR A 178 3.94 17.82 -1.54
C THR A 178 2.63 18.53 -1.87
N TYR A 179 2.64 19.32 -2.94
CA TYR A 179 1.46 19.94 -3.53
C TYR A 179 1.10 19.23 -4.83
N ALA A 180 -0.05 18.57 -4.86
CA ALA A 180 -0.62 17.98 -6.06
C ALA A 180 -1.52 19.01 -6.76
N PHE A 181 -1.25 19.32 -8.02
CA PHE A 181 -2.09 20.22 -8.82
C PHE A 181 -3.43 19.57 -9.20
N LYS A 182 -3.46 18.24 -9.26
CA LYS A 182 -4.67 17.44 -9.44
C LYS A 182 -5.12 16.89 -8.11
N LYS A 183 -6.44 16.89 -7.87
CA LYS A 183 -7.04 16.25 -6.69
C LYS A 183 -6.66 14.78 -6.64
N ARG A 184 -6.25 14.32 -5.47
CA ARG A 184 -5.96 12.91 -5.16
C ARG A 184 -7.06 12.31 -4.29
N GLU A 185 -7.16 11.00 -4.29
CA GLU A 185 -8.13 10.23 -3.50
C GLU A 185 -7.58 9.79 -2.16
N PHE A 186 -6.35 9.26 -2.17
CA PHE A 186 -5.76 8.69 -0.97
C PHE A 186 -4.30 9.12 -0.82
N LEU A 187 -3.49 8.98 -1.87
CA LEU A 187 -2.03 9.07 -1.80
C LEU A 187 -1.42 10.01 -2.86
N PRO A 188 -0.30 10.68 -2.53
CA PRO A 188 0.32 11.64 -3.45
C PRO A 188 0.93 11.01 -4.70
N TRP A 189 1.29 9.72 -4.69
CA TRP A 189 1.87 9.01 -5.85
C TRP A 189 0.85 8.41 -6.82
N GLU A 190 -0.44 8.69 -6.64
CA GLU A 190 -1.47 8.28 -7.60
C GLU A 190 -1.21 8.89 -8.99
N PHE A 191 -1.31 8.04 -10.01
CA PHE A 191 -1.22 8.50 -11.39
C PHE A 191 -2.55 9.12 -11.83
N PRO A 192 -2.54 10.17 -12.68
CA PRO A 192 -1.38 10.83 -13.27
C PRO A 192 -0.67 11.77 -12.28
N LYS A 193 0.66 11.66 -12.18
CA LYS A 193 1.49 12.54 -11.32
C LYS A 193 1.59 13.93 -11.95
N HIS A 194 1.39 14.94 -11.11
CA HIS A 194 1.56 16.36 -11.42
C HIS A 194 1.68 17.08 -10.07
N ASN A 195 2.85 16.98 -9.49
CA ASN A 195 3.14 17.26 -8.09
C ASN A 195 4.39 18.13 -7.99
N LEU A 196 4.40 19.09 -7.06
CA LEU A 196 5.62 19.76 -6.62
C LEU A 196 5.92 19.33 -5.19
N SER A 197 7.11 18.81 -4.95
CA SER A 197 7.52 18.25 -3.66
C SER A 197 8.75 18.96 -3.13
N ALA A 198 8.75 19.28 -1.84
CA ALA A 198 9.90 19.82 -1.13
C ALA A 198 10.21 18.92 0.07
N THR A 199 11.44 18.41 0.12
CA THR A 199 11.90 17.52 1.19
C THR A 199 13.12 18.12 1.88
N TYR A 200 13.09 18.13 3.20
CA TYR A 200 14.25 18.46 4.03
C TYR A 200 14.58 17.28 4.93
N ARG A 201 15.84 16.85 4.93
CA ARG A 201 16.29 15.69 5.70
C ARG A 201 17.57 16.00 6.46
N TYR A 202 17.63 15.54 7.70
CA TYR A 202 18.84 15.43 8.48
C TYR A 202 18.91 14.04 9.12
N ASP A 203 19.76 13.17 8.54
CA ASP A 203 19.85 11.76 8.95
C ASP A 203 21.25 11.18 8.67
N VAL A 204 21.51 9.99 9.20
CA VAL A 204 22.71 9.19 8.96
C VAL A 204 22.45 8.23 7.80
N MET A 205 23.38 8.22 6.84
CA MET A 205 23.32 7.34 5.67
C MET A 205 24.69 6.70 5.39
N SER A 206 24.65 5.45 4.95
CA SER A 206 25.78 4.79 4.29
C SER A 206 25.79 5.16 2.80
N PRO A 207 26.96 5.23 2.14
CA PRO A 207 27.05 5.43 0.69
C PRO A 207 26.24 4.42 -0.13
N MET A 208 25.94 3.24 0.42
CA MET A 208 25.14 2.21 -0.23
C MET A 208 23.63 2.45 -0.11
N ASP A 209 23.18 3.20 0.90
CA ASP A 209 21.75 3.37 1.19
C ASP A 209 21.01 4.10 0.06
N LYS A 210 21.72 4.90 -0.75
CA LYS A 210 21.16 5.58 -1.93
C LYS A 210 20.71 4.64 -3.05
N PHE A 211 21.12 3.38 -3.01
CA PHE A 211 20.76 2.36 -4.02
C PHE A 211 19.69 1.38 -3.52
N LEU A 212 19.18 1.56 -2.30
CA LEU A 212 18.12 0.72 -1.77
C LEU A 212 16.77 1.08 -2.41
N ALA A 213 16.05 0.07 -2.88
CA ALA A 213 14.67 0.22 -3.36
C ALA A 213 13.65 0.34 -2.22
N THR A 214 14.06 0.03 -0.99
CA THR A 214 13.27 0.15 0.25
C THR A 214 13.88 1.23 1.15
N ASP A 215 13.11 1.73 2.12
CA ASP A 215 13.64 2.59 3.18
C ASP A 215 14.84 1.91 3.86
N LYS A 216 15.92 2.67 4.06
CA LYS A 216 17.17 2.22 4.69
C LYS A 216 16.97 1.74 6.12
N ASP A 217 15.93 2.24 6.79
CA ASP A 217 15.55 1.87 8.15
C ASP A 217 14.52 0.73 8.16
N ASN A 218 14.35 -0.05 7.08
CA ASN A 218 13.49 -1.23 7.15
C ASN A 218 14.12 -2.31 8.06
N VAL A 219 13.42 -2.75 9.10
CA VAL A 219 13.93 -3.74 10.07
C VAL A 219 14.43 -5.03 9.40
N PHE A 220 13.83 -5.44 8.28
CA PHE A 220 14.23 -6.63 7.53
C PHE A 220 15.58 -6.47 6.81
N VAL A 221 16.00 -5.24 6.50
CA VAL A 221 17.34 -4.95 5.93
C VAL A 221 18.35 -4.47 6.97
N SER A 222 17.90 -4.24 8.21
CA SER A 222 18.77 -3.84 9.31
C SER A 222 19.73 -4.96 9.73
N TRP A 223 19.33 -6.22 9.55
CA TRP A 223 20.22 -7.35 9.76
C TRP A 223 21.12 -7.54 8.55
N LYS A 224 22.36 -7.06 8.68
CA LYS A 224 23.41 -7.23 7.66
C LYS A 224 24.40 -8.30 8.11
N VAL A 225 24.75 -9.22 7.21
CA VAL A 225 25.75 -10.28 7.46
C VAL A 225 27.16 -9.69 7.60
N VAL A 226 27.42 -8.55 6.96
CA VAL A 226 28.68 -7.80 7.04
C VAL A 226 28.45 -6.52 7.85
N PRO A 227 29.33 -6.19 8.82
CA PRO A 227 29.22 -4.94 9.56
C PRO A 227 29.45 -3.75 8.62
N VAL A 228 28.55 -2.77 8.69
CA VAL A 228 28.69 -1.47 8.02
C VAL A 228 29.07 -0.45 9.09
N ASP A 229 30.35 -0.11 9.16
CA ASP A 229 30.93 0.79 10.15
C ASP A 229 31.06 2.24 9.64
N GLN A 230 31.00 2.44 8.32
CA GLN A 230 31.08 3.76 7.70
C GLN A 230 29.69 4.33 7.38
N MET A 231 29.31 5.35 8.14
CA MET A 231 28.12 6.16 7.87
C MET A 231 28.45 7.64 8.08
N SER A 232 27.74 8.51 7.36
CA SER A 232 27.90 9.96 7.44
C SER A 232 26.58 10.63 7.79
N TYR A 233 26.66 11.75 8.51
CA TYR A 233 25.52 12.63 8.67
C TYR A 233 25.33 13.41 7.38
N VAL A 234 24.11 13.37 6.88
CA VAL A 234 23.72 14.00 5.64
C VAL A 234 22.61 15.00 5.93
N ARG A 235 22.70 16.17 5.29
CA ARG A 235 21.66 17.18 5.31
C ARG A 235 21.29 17.52 3.88
N ASP A 236 20.09 17.14 3.49
CA ASP A 236 19.61 17.27 2.12
C ASP A 236 18.40 18.21 2.07
N VAL A 237 18.37 19.02 1.03
CA VAL A 237 17.18 19.77 0.59
C VAL A 237 16.93 19.34 -0.85
N VAL A 238 15.77 18.77 -1.11
CA VAL A 238 15.39 18.28 -2.44
C VAL A 238 14.09 18.97 -2.86
N LEU A 239 14.09 19.47 -4.10
CA LEU A 239 12.91 20.02 -4.77
C LEU A 239 12.67 19.19 -6.01
N ASP A 240 11.53 18.51 -6.05
CA ASP A 240 11.16 17.61 -7.14
C ASP A 240 9.84 18.05 -7.78
N TYR A 241 9.75 17.87 -9.09
CA TYR A 241 8.53 18.04 -9.86
C TYR A 241 8.31 16.81 -10.73
N GLU A 242 7.19 16.12 -10.52
CA GLU A 242 6.81 14.87 -11.17
C GLU A 242 5.39 14.91 -11.76
#